data_AF-L7L8R6-F1
#
_entry.id   AF-L7L8R6-F1
#
_cell.length_a   1.000
_cell.length_b   1.000
_cell.length_c   1.000
_cell.angle_alpha   90.00
_cell.angle_beta   90.00
_cell.angle_gamma   90.00
#
_symmetry.space_group_name_H-M   'P 1'
#
loop_
_entity.id
_entity.type
_entity.pdbx_description
1 polymer ?
#
loop_
_entity_poly.entity_id
_entity_poly.type
_entity_poly.pdbx_seq_one_letter_code
_entity_poly.pdbx_strand_id
1 'polypeptide(L)'
;MVTNTELLNLLEAVCVLHERGFEGVRVLPHFGGPGYWRLVIAPGEGIDDQAAFPRWDPEVGLAYSVAGQHEFADGEFGPDTTPEELADMIIAVRPEFAIEARDPSYTGWLRDLVTACRRTESVPIAFDEYSEPGGPWTISGTGTTYRRPPPQTDSA
;
A
#
# COMPACT_ATOMS: atom_id res chain seq x y z
N MET A 1 11.83 -9.37 -13.82
CA MET A 1 10.39 -9.56 -13.50
C MET A 1 10.30 -9.44 -12.00
N VAL A 2 9.52 -8.48 -11.52
CA VAL A 2 9.33 -8.23 -10.10
C VAL A 2 8.56 -9.40 -9.48
N THR A 3 9.03 -9.88 -8.35
CA THR A 3 8.46 -10.98 -7.57
C THR A 3 7.47 -10.47 -6.53
N ASN A 4 6.57 -11.33 -6.06
CA ASN A 4 5.69 -10.98 -4.94
C ASN A 4 6.48 -10.61 -3.68
N THR A 5 7.65 -11.21 -3.46
CA THR A 5 8.53 -10.85 -2.34
C THR A 5 8.95 -9.39 -2.39
N GLU A 6 9.33 -8.89 -3.56
CA GLU A 6 9.70 -7.49 -3.78
C GLU A 6 8.49 -6.54 -3.63
N LEU A 7 7.32 -6.94 -4.13
CA LEU A 7 6.07 -6.18 -3.94
C LEU A 7 5.66 -6.09 -2.46
N LEU A 8 5.90 -7.15 -1.69
CA LEU A 8 5.66 -7.16 -0.26
C LEU A 8 6.68 -6.30 0.50
N ASN A 9 7.92 -6.14 0.01
CA ASN A 9 8.88 -5.19 0.60
C ASN A 9 8.34 -3.74 0.51
N LEU A 10 7.64 -3.37 -0.58
CA LEU A 10 7.00 -2.05 -0.69
C LEU A 10 5.89 -1.81 0.35
N LEU A 11 5.12 -2.84 0.67
CA LEU A 11 4.09 -2.77 1.71
C LEU A 11 4.71 -2.72 3.11
N GLU A 12 5.75 -3.51 3.34
CA GLU A 12 6.52 -3.49 4.58
C GLU A 12 7.24 -2.15 4.78
N ALA A 13 7.65 -1.47 3.72
CA ALA A 13 8.21 -0.13 3.81
C ALA A 13 7.23 0.83 4.51
N VAL A 14 5.93 0.71 4.24
CA VAL A 14 4.91 1.51 4.93
C VAL A 14 4.75 1.09 6.39
N CYS A 15 4.85 -0.21 6.72
CA CYS A 15 4.93 -0.65 8.11
C CYS A 15 6.17 -0.05 8.84
N VAL A 16 7.31 0.04 8.16
CA VAL A 16 8.52 0.70 8.68
C VAL A 16 8.27 2.20 8.90
N LEU A 17 7.57 2.88 7.98
CA LEU A 17 7.16 4.28 8.19
C LEU A 17 6.28 4.44 9.43
N HIS A 18 5.33 3.52 9.65
CA HIS A 18 4.49 3.52 10.85
C HIS A 18 5.30 3.34 12.12
N GLU A 19 6.29 2.45 12.11
CA GLU A 19 7.21 2.22 13.25
C GLU A 19 8.10 3.43 13.55
N ARG A 20 8.35 4.27 12.54
CA ARG A 20 9.04 5.56 12.67
C ARG A 20 8.12 6.71 13.10
N GLY A 21 6.82 6.46 13.28
CA GLY A 21 5.83 7.44 13.76
C GLY A 21 5.00 8.09 12.65
N PHE A 22 5.19 7.73 11.38
CA PHE A 22 4.43 8.26 10.25
C PHE A 22 3.14 7.45 10.02
N GLU A 23 2.32 7.29 11.07
CA GLU A 23 1.12 6.42 11.06
C GLU A 23 0.02 6.90 10.08
N GLY A 24 0.06 8.16 9.66
CA GLY A 24 -0.87 8.73 8.69
C GLY A 24 -0.71 8.23 7.26
N VAL A 25 0.35 7.50 6.93
CA VAL A 25 0.59 6.98 5.58
C VAL A 25 -0.27 5.74 5.32
N ARG A 26 -1.03 5.75 4.22
CA ARG A 26 -1.90 4.65 3.79
C ARG A 26 -1.49 4.10 2.43
N VAL A 27 -1.89 2.86 2.18
CA VAL A 27 -1.73 2.15 0.91
C VAL A 27 -3.06 1.83 0.25
N LEU A 28 -3.07 1.85 -1.08
CA LEU A 28 -4.15 1.37 -1.92
C LEU A 28 -3.62 0.43 -3.01
N PRO A 29 -3.45 -0.87 -2.70
CA PRO A 29 -3.03 -1.88 -3.67
C PRO A 29 -4.21 -2.29 -4.54
N HIS A 30 -4.04 -2.37 -5.85
CA HIS A 30 -5.13 -2.70 -6.76
C HIS A 30 -4.63 -3.34 -8.05
N PHE A 31 -5.51 -4.04 -8.75
CA PHE A 31 -5.30 -4.40 -10.16
C PHE A 31 -6.08 -3.43 -11.03
N GLY A 32 -5.54 -3.03 -12.17
CA GLY A 32 -6.39 -2.39 -13.18
C GLY A 32 -5.95 -2.75 -14.59
N GLY A 33 -6.76 -2.42 -15.59
CA GLY A 33 -6.47 -2.71 -16.99
C GLY A 33 -5.10 -2.12 -17.34
N PRO A 34 -4.08 -2.93 -17.71
CA PRO A 34 -4.06 -4.20 -18.45
C PRO A 34 -3.65 -5.45 -17.60
N GLY A 35 -4.12 -5.57 -16.36
CA GLY A 35 -3.90 -6.77 -15.54
C GLY A 35 -2.58 -6.79 -14.75
N TYR A 36 -2.07 -5.61 -14.39
CA TYR A 36 -0.89 -5.48 -13.51
C TYR A 36 -1.30 -5.06 -12.10
N TRP A 37 -0.60 -5.62 -11.11
CA TRP A 37 -0.69 -5.15 -9.74
C TRP A 37 -0.04 -3.76 -9.61
N ARG A 38 -0.70 -2.90 -8.84
CA ARG A 38 -0.30 -1.53 -8.57
C ARG A 38 -0.42 -1.23 -7.09
N LEU A 39 0.36 -0.25 -6.66
CA LEU A 39 0.33 0.26 -5.30
C LEU A 39 0.30 1.78 -5.35
N VAL A 40 -0.67 2.37 -4.64
CA VAL A 40 -0.59 3.80 -4.29
C VAL A 40 -0.21 3.90 -2.83
N ILE A 41 0.71 4.81 -2.52
CA ILE A 41 1.10 5.20 -1.17
C ILE A 41 0.81 6.69 -1.05
N ALA A 42 0.06 7.12 -0.04
CA ALA A 42 -0.30 8.52 0.14
C ALA A 42 -0.54 8.82 1.63
N PRO A 43 -0.58 10.09 2.04
CA PRO A 43 -1.18 10.47 3.32
C PRO A 43 -2.65 10.04 3.30
N GLY A 44 -3.22 9.75 4.46
CA GLY A 44 -4.57 9.20 4.52
C GLY A 44 -5.61 10.07 3.81
N GLU A 45 -5.51 11.41 3.88
CA GLU A 45 -6.43 12.33 3.18
C GLU A 45 -6.40 12.18 1.65
N GLY A 46 -5.31 11.64 1.10
CA GLY A 46 -5.15 11.33 -0.31
C GLY A 46 -5.75 9.99 -0.74
N ILE A 47 -6.30 9.19 0.19
CA ILE A 47 -6.93 7.89 -0.10
C ILE A 47 -8.31 7.83 0.56
N ASP A 48 -9.35 7.65 -0.27
CA ASP A 48 -10.67 7.25 0.20
C ASP A 48 -10.85 5.75 -0.07
N ASP A 49 -10.42 4.96 0.92
CA ASP A 49 -10.53 3.50 0.92
C ASP A 49 -11.91 2.99 1.40
N GLN A 50 -12.83 3.89 1.76
CA GLN A 50 -14.19 3.60 2.21
C GLN A 50 -15.23 3.78 1.10
N ALA A 51 -14.90 4.52 0.03
CA ALA A 51 -15.72 4.62 -1.18
C ALA A 51 -16.09 3.24 -1.76
N ALA A 52 -17.22 3.17 -2.47
CA ALA A 52 -17.65 1.93 -3.13
C ALA A 52 -16.60 1.43 -4.13
N PHE A 53 -15.92 2.35 -4.80
CA PHE A 53 -14.68 2.10 -5.51
C PHE A 53 -13.60 2.97 -4.88
N PRO A 54 -12.59 2.38 -4.22
CA PRO A 54 -11.52 3.15 -3.62
C PRO A 54 -10.88 4.09 -4.63
N ARG A 55 -10.59 5.31 -4.17
CA ARG A 55 -10.02 6.36 -4.99
C ARG A 55 -8.84 6.99 -4.27
N TRP A 56 -7.96 7.59 -5.04
CA TRP A 56 -6.84 8.36 -4.52
C TRP A 56 -6.71 9.66 -5.29
N ASP A 57 -6.10 10.65 -4.65
CA ASP A 57 -5.68 11.88 -5.32
C ASP A 57 -4.30 11.65 -5.99
N PRO A 58 -4.21 11.74 -7.34
CA PRO A 58 -2.97 11.49 -8.06
C PRO A 58 -1.90 12.56 -7.83
N GLU A 59 -2.25 13.74 -7.32
CA GLU A 59 -1.27 14.82 -7.08
C GLU A 59 -0.49 14.59 -5.78
N VAL A 60 -1.09 13.91 -4.80
CA VAL A 60 -0.49 13.65 -3.48
C VAL A 60 0.06 12.23 -3.34
N GLY A 61 -0.40 11.29 -4.17
CA GLY A 61 0.04 9.90 -4.11
C GLY A 61 1.38 9.63 -4.79
N LEU A 62 2.07 8.60 -4.29
CA LEU A 62 3.15 7.92 -4.99
C LEU A 62 2.59 6.61 -5.56
N ALA A 63 2.58 6.50 -6.88
CA ALA A 63 2.04 5.33 -7.58
C ALA A 63 3.16 4.44 -8.12
N TYR A 64 3.03 3.14 -7.87
CA TYR A 64 3.86 2.08 -8.43
C TYR A 64 3.00 1.11 -9.24
N SER A 65 3.58 0.56 -10.31
CA SER A 65 2.97 -0.46 -11.15
C SER A 65 4.05 -1.46 -11.56
N VAL A 66 3.73 -2.76 -11.55
CA VAL A 66 4.65 -3.81 -12.04
C VAL A 66 5.11 -3.55 -13.49
N ALA A 67 4.34 -2.81 -14.28
CA ALA A 67 4.75 -2.39 -15.63
C ALA A 67 6.04 -1.52 -15.62
N GLY A 68 6.26 -0.74 -14.55
CA GLY A 68 7.49 0.02 -14.31
C GLY A 68 8.68 -0.83 -13.84
N GLN A 69 8.50 -2.15 -13.70
CA GLN A 69 9.52 -3.08 -13.20
C GLN A 69 10.10 -2.60 -11.87
N HIS A 70 11.40 -2.32 -11.81
CA HIS A 70 12.12 -1.94 -10.61
C HIS A 70 12.11 -0.44 -10.35
N GLU A 71 11.49 0.38 -11.20
CA GLU A 71 11.45 1.84 -11.02
C GLU A 71 10.43 2.23 -9.94
N PHE A 72 10.90 2.94 -8.91
CA PHE A 72 10.08 3.41 -7.80
C PHE A 72 10.72 4.64 -7.13
N ALA A 73 9.90 5.63 -6.77
CA ALA A 73 10.32 6.82 -6.02
C ALA A 73 11.62 7.45 -6.55
N ASP A 74 11.63 7.86 -7.83
CA ASP A 74 12.78 8.45 -8.53
C ASP A 74 14.07 7.60 -8.52
N GLY A 75 13.98 6.33 -8.12
CA GLY A 75 15.09 5.38 -8.06
C GLY A 75 14.68 3.99 -8.52
N GLU A 76 15.49 3.00 -8.15
CA GLU A 76 15.26 1.59 -8.44
C GLU A 76 15.29 0.76 -7.17
N PHE A 77 14.50 -0.31 -7.13
CA PHE A 77 14.52 -1.32 -6.07
C PHE A 77 14.65 -2.73 -6.66
N GLY A 78 15.08 -3.69 -5.87
CA GLY A 78 15.21 -5.07 -6.33
C GLY A 78 15.24 -6.08 -5.19
N PRO A 79 15.70 -7.32 -5.46
CA PRO A 79 15.67 -8.42 -4.51
C PRO A 79 16.44 -8.15 -3.21
N ASP A 80 17.50 -7.34 -3.29
CA ASP A 80 18.35 -7.00 -2.15
C ASP A 80 17.91 -5.71 -1.44
N THR A 81 16.93 -4.98 -1.99
CA THR A 81 16.44 -3.72 -1.39
C THR A 81 15.54 -4.03 -0.19
N THR A 82 15.89 -3.50 0.96
CA THR A 82 15.15 -3.76 2.20
C THR A 82 13.92 -2.85 2.33
N PRO A 83 12.92 -3.24 3.14
CA PRO A 83 11.80 -2.36 3.48
C PRO A 83 12.25 -1.00 4.06
N GLU A 84 13.33 -0.96 4.83
CA GLU A 84 13.89 0.27 5.39
C GLU A 84 14.45 1.21 4.33
N GLU A 85 15.16 0.67 3.34
CA GLU A 85 15.68 1.46 2.21
C GLU A 85 14.52 2.01 1.35
N LEU A 86 13.49 1.20 1.11
CA LEU A 86 12.27 1.64 0.42
C LEU A 86 11.53 2.73 1.21
N ALA A 87 11.48 2.62 2.54
CA ALA A 87 10.89 3.65 3.39
C ALA A 87 11.66 4.97 3.29
N ASP A 88 12.99 4.90 3.25
CA ASP A 88 13.85 6.07 3.05
C ASP A 88 13.61 6.71 1.68
N MET A 89 13.48 5.90 0.62
CA MET A 89 13.15 6.38 -0.73
C MET A 89 11.80 7.10 -0.77
N ILE A 90 10.77 6.54 -0.12
CA ILE A 90 9.44 7.16 -0.06
C ILE A 90 9.52 8.55 0.56
N ILE A 91 10.17 8.69 1.73
CA ILE A 91 10.28 9.98 2.41
C ILE A 91 11.19 10.95 1.66
N ALA A 92 12.23 10.48 0.98
CA ALA A 92 13.10 11.32 0.18
C ALA A 92 12.34 12.03 -0.97
N VAL A 93 11.42 11.32 -1.62
CA VAL A 93 10.61 11.82 -2.76
C VAL A 93 9.30 12.50 -2.32
N ARG A 94 8.77 12.10 -1.16
CA ARG A 94 7.57 12.68 -0.55
C ARG A 94 7.81 13.05 0.92
N PRO A 95 8.61 14.10 1.21
CA PRO A 95 8.81 14.56 2.58
C PRO A 95 7.52 14.92 3.30
N GLU A 96 6.47 15.32 2.56
CA GLU A 96 5.13 15.59 3.06
C GLU A 96 4.42 14.37 3.67
N PHE A 97 4.90 13.14 3.43
CA PHE A 97 4.36 11.95 4.11
C PHE A 97 4.82 11.86 5.56
N ALA A 98 5.86 12.60 5.94
CA ALA A 98 6.39 12.67 7.31
C ALA A 98 5.58 13.62 8.23
N ILE A 99 4.29 13.84 7.93
CA ILE A 99 3.40 14.61 8.81
C ILE A 99 3.01 13.73 10.00
N GLU A 100 3.13 14.29 11.20
CA GLU A 100 2.68 13.63 12.43
C GLU A 100 1.15 13.52 12.42
N ALA A 101 0.65 12.36 12.04
CA ALA A 101 -0.74 11.95 12.17
C ALA A 101 -0.77 10.58 12.84
N ARG A 102 -1.76 10.35 13.71
CA ARG A 102 -1.92 9.08 14.43
C ARG A 102 -3.03 8.25 13.83
N ASP A 103 -2.72 7.00 13.52
CA ASP A 103 -3.70 6.02 13.07
C ASP A 103 -3.29 4.60 13.50
N PRO A 104 -3.32 4.32 14.82
CA PRO A 104 -2.87 3.04 15.35
C PRO A 104 -3.78 1.88 14.89
N SER A 105 -5.05 2.17 14.61
CA SER A 105 -6.02 1.20 14.08
C SER A 105 -5.61 0.73 12.68
N TYR A 106 -5.30 1.68 11.79
CA TYR A 106 -4.81 1.36 10.45
C TYR A 106 -3.44 0.68 10.49
N THR A 107 -2.52 1.20 11.30
CA THR A 107 -1.17 0.63 11.46
C THR A 107 -1.21 -0.84 11.88
N GLY A 108 -2.02 -1.18 12.90
CA GLY A 108 -2.21 -2.56 13.33
C GLY A 108 -2.85 -3.42 12.24
N TRP A 109 -3.87 -2.90 11.56
CA TRP A 109 -4.54 -3.58 10.46
C TRP A 109 -3.58 -3.88 9.28
N LEU A 110 -2.75 -2.93 8.88
CA LEU A 110 -1.82 -3.10 7.76
C LEU A 110 -0.76 -4.15 8.09
N ARG A 111 -0.20 -4.10 9.31
CA ARG A 111 0.77 -5.10 9.78
C ARG A 111 0.18 -6.52 9.74
N ASP A 112 -1.06 -6.70 10.16
CA ASP A 112 -1.76 -7.99 10.10
C ASP A 112 -1.97 -8.45 8.65
N LEU A 113 -2.34 -7.54 7.75
CA LEU A 113 -2.53 -7.84 6.32
C LEU A 113 -1.21 -8.29 5.69
N VAL A 114 -0.14 -7.52 5.89
CA VAL A 114 1.19 -7.82 5.36
C VAL A 114 1.70 -9.17 5.89
N THR A 115 1.48 -9.45 7.17
CA THR A 115 1.80 -10.76 7.76
C THR A 115 1.04 -11.91 7.08
N ALA A 116 -0.26 -11.72 6.80
CA ALA A 116 -1.07 -12.73 6.10
C ALA A 116 -0.57 -12.95 4.65
N CYS A 117 -0.24 -11.86 3.95
CA CYS A 117 0.32 -11.86 2.61
C CYS A 117 1.69 -12.56 2.54
N ARG A 118 2.58 -12.31 3.50
CA ARG A 118 3.88 -12.97 3.60
C ARG A 118 3.77 -14.48 3.77
N ARG A 119 2.80 -14.95 4.55
CA ARG A 119 2.56 -16.38 4.76
C ARG A 119 2.13 -17.13 3.50
N THR A 120 1.52 -16.43 2.56
CA THR A 120 0.99 -17.01 1.31
C THR A 120 1.80 -16.60 0.08
N GLU A 121 2.86 -15.80 0.25
CA GLU A 121 3.65 -15.21 -0.83
C GLU A 121 2.78 -14.49 -1.88
N SER A 122 1.73 -13.83 -1.41
CA SER A 122 0.70 -13.18 -2.24
C SER A 122 0.50 -11.73 -1.86
N VAL A 123 0.06 -10.90 -2.81
CA VAL A 123 -0.16 -9.47 -2.60
C VAL A 123 -1.65 -9.17 -2.30
N PRO A 124 -1.94 -8.12 -1.52
CA PRO A 124 -3.31 -7.68 -1.30
C PRO A 124 -3.87 -6.99 -2.56
N ILE A 125 -5.19 -7.06 -2.72
CA ILE A 125 -5.93 -6.37 -3.78
C ILE A 125 -7.15 -5.72 -3.12
N ALA A 126 -7.19 -4.40 -3.12
CA ALA A 126 -8.33 -3.63 -2.63
C ALA A 126 -9.51 -3.70 -3.59
N PHE A 127 -9.22 -3.61 -4.89
CA PHE A 127 -10.19 -3.71 -5.97
C PHE A 127 -9.51 -4.05 -7.31
N ASP A 128 -10.31 -4.46 -8.28
CA ASP A 128 -10.00 -4.62 -9.69
C ASP A 128 -11.22 -4.22 -10.56
N GLU A 129 -11.11 -4.39 -11.88
CA GLU A 129 -12.18 -4.04 -12.83
C GLU A 129 -13.42 -4.95 -12.75
N TYR A 130 -13.33 -6.08 -12.05
CA TYR A 130 -14.40 -7.05 -11.85
C TYR A 130 -14.99 -7.03 -10.44
N SER A 131 -14.45 -6.19 -9.56
CA SER A 131 -14.80 -6.14 -8.16
C SER A 131 -16.20 -5.59 -7.95
N GLU A 132 -16.91 -6.19 -6.99
CA GLU A 132 -18.21 -5.67 -6.55
C GLU A 132 -18.03 -4.34 -5.79
N PRO A 133 -18.91 -3.34 -6.01
CA PRO A 133 -18.86 -2.08 -5.29
C PRO A 133 -18.91 -2.29 -3.77
N GLY A 134 -17.91 -1.78 -3.05
CA GLY A 134 -17.82 -1.83 -1.59
C GLY A 134 -17.45 -3.21 -1.02
N GLY A 135 -17.01 -4.15 -1.88
CA GLY A 135 -16.57 -5.48 -1.47
C GLY A 135 -15.36 -5.51 -0.53
N PRO A 136 -15.05 -6.67 0.06
CA PRO A 136 -13.85 -6.84 0.87
C PRO A 136 -12.59 -6.77 0.00
N TRP A 137 -11.45 -6.53 0.65
CA TRP A 137 -10.16 -6.74 -0.01
C TRP A 137 -9.92 -8.23 -0.20
N THR A 138 -8.97 -8.61 -1.04
CA THR A 138 -8.58 -10.00 -1.24
C THR A 138 -7.06 -10.17 -1.20
N ILE A 139 -6.60 -11.40 -0.98
CA ILE A 139 -5.19 -11.78 -1.12
C ILE A 139 -5.06 -12.58 -2.42
N SER A 140 -4.26 -12.06 -3.36
CA SER A 140 -4.15 -12.56 -4.74
C SER A 140 -3.91 -14.07 -4.80
N GLY A 141 -4.60 -14.79 -5.69
CA GLY A 141 -4.35 -16.21 -5.93
C GLY A 141 -4.79 -17.17 -4.81
N THR A 142 -5.34 -16.67 -3.70
CA THR A 142 -5.75 -17.50 -2.56
C THR A 142 -7.27 -17.67 -2.43
N GLY A 143 -8.08 -16.83 -3.08
CA GLY A 143 -9.52 -16.76 -2.84
C GLY A 143 -9.91 -16.25 -1.45
N THR A 144 -8.95 -15.81 -0.64
CA THR A 144 -9.17 -15.32 0.71
C THR A 144 -9.61 -13.87 0.67
N THR A 145 -10.76 -13.56 1.28
CA THR A 145 -11.20 -12.20 1.53
C THR A 145 -10.55 -11.65 2.81
N TYR A 146 -10.32 -10.36 2.83
CA TYR A 146 -9.74 -9.62 3.95
C TYR A 146 -10.62 -8.41 4.26
N ARG A 147 -10.80 -8.12 5.55
CA ARG A 147 -11.63 -6.98 5.99
C ARG A 147 -11.06 -5.68 5.42
N ARG A 148 -11.93 -4.76 4.99
CA ARG A 148 -11.52 -3.42 4.56
C ARG A 148 -10.72 -2.71 5.66
N PRO A 149 -9.84 -1.75 5.30
CA PRO A 149 -9.13 -0.95 6.27
C PRO A 149 -10.12 -0.23 7.21
N PRO A 150 -9.73 -0.01 8.48
CA PRO A 150 -10.52 0.83 9.36
C PRO A 150 -10.62 2.25 8.80
N PRO A 151 -11.73 2.96 9.07
CA PRO A 151 -11.87 4.36 8.70
C PRO A 151 -10.73 5.18 9.32
N GLN A 152 -10.39 6.31 8.70
CA GLN A 152 -9.41 7.22 9.26
C GLN A 152 -9.84 7.66 10.65
N THR A 153 -8.89 7.63 11.58
CA THR A 153 -9.10 8.28 12.87
C THR A 153 -8.97 9.77 12.62
N ASP A 154 -10.06 10.53 12.77
CA ASP A 154 -9.98 12.00 12.70
C ASP A 154 -8.93 12.46 13.71
N SER A 155 -7.95 13.23 13.23
CA SER A 155 -6.96 13.86 14.11
C SER A 155 -7.69 14.89 14.98
N ALA A 156 -7.81 14.59 16.27
CA ALA A 156 -8.37 15.47 17.28
C ALA A 156 -7.43 16.64 17.62
#